data_AF-A0AAD4KUW7-F1
#
_entry.id   AF-A0AAD4KUW7-F1
#
_cell.length_a   1.000
_cell.length_b   1.000
_cell.length_c   1.000
_cell.angle_alpha   90.00
_cell.angle_beta   90.00
_cell.angle_gamma   90.00
#
_symmetry.space_group_name_H-M   'P 1'
#
loop_
_entity.id
_entity.type
_entity.pdbx_description
1 polymer ?
#
loop_
_entity_poly.entity_id
_entity_poly.type
_entity_poly.pdbx_seq_one_letter_code
_entity_poly.pdbx_strand_id
1 'polypeptide(L)'
;MVHAPQEIACPAPFVGEEKFPKMGGYIAGRWCREFLFESNSVSCCLPCPAAAFRFSKEFTKKLDLASWCSAAILFLFILFAITFVVLPPKVTHRHYLTSSAGFGFVIFSMAFIVSLSHSPEQCYDDITPNDNYSDTMCATTGILLILGIWIVAFTCFFRALSFHLHVVWERGIGRKFMFVSLASISLFSTVFIVLDIAVTGVSYQLGNVCYVNPSKSLGTFWVPLLTLAGLIIILQSWTLIYCVRVVIHQIYKDRAKIFPGAPNSSPRQDGHHELHDAFLRIKNILGMQWRSIAIVLIALLHVALFSGVFLSVNKIYTSPTDKIIPWINCLSKFGDEKICSMYIAGLSPSEHLVVSVFFLFAYFNVKLDMWNMGNHFDLSFIHDSRLEATSEIPIRKKGQESKWFQLTNNHAAIGNCSI
;
A
#
# COMPACT_ATOMS: atom_id res chain seq x y z
N MET A 1 69.14 -4.13 -1.76
CA MET A 1 67.80 -3.73 -2.24
C MET A 1 66.81 -4.64 -1.54
N VAL A 2 66.19 -4.14 -0.47
CA VAL A 2 65.17 -4.87 0.28
C VAL A 2 63.89 -4.76 -0.54
N HIS A 3 63.39 -5.88 -1.06
CA HIS A 3 62.04 -5.91 -1.63
C HIS A 3 61.06 -5.57 -0.50
N ALA A 4 60.41 -4.41 -0.60
CA ALA A 4 59.21 -4.15 0.18
C ALA A 4 58.18 -5.23 -0.17
N PRO A 5 57.51 -5.85 0.82
CA PRO A 5 56.39 -6.74 0.51
C PRO A 5 55.36 -5.91 -0.26
N GLN A 6 54.99 -6.35 -1.46
CA GLN A 6 53.82 -5.81 -2.14
C GLN A 6 52.64 -6.02 -1.19
N GLU A 7 52.14 -4.95 -0.57
CA GLU A 7 50.85 -5.00 0.10
C GLU A 7 49.85 -5.52 -0.93
N ILE A 8 49.19 -6.64 -0.62
CA ILE A 8 48.11 -7.19 -1.43
C ILE A 8 46.95 -6.19 -1.33
N ALA A 9 46.97 -5.19 -2.18
CA ALA A 9 46.02 -4.09 -2.17
C ALA A 9 44.88 -4.40 -3.13
N CYS A 10 43.65 -4.21 -2.65
CA CYS A 10 42.47 -4.25 -3.50
C CYS A 10 42.63 -3.27 -4.68
N PRO A 11 42.32 -3.70 -5.92
CA PRO A 11 42.40 -2.79 -7.06
C PRO A 11 41.37 -1.67 -6.90
N ALA A 12 41.75 -0.43 -7.17
CA ALA A 12 40.80 0.69 -7.17
C ALA A 12 39.62 0.39 -8.12
N PRO A 13 38.37 0.74 -7.76
CA PRO A 13 37.95 1.53 -6.59
C PRO A 13 37.71 0.70 -5.31
N PHE A 14 38.03 -0.60 -5.30
CA PHE A 14 37.78 -1.46 -4.15
C PHE A 14 38.78 -1.19 -3.02
N VAL A 15 38.32 -1.37 -1.79
CA VAL A 15 39.12 -1.16 -0.57
C VAL A 15 39.08 -2.40 0.32
N GLY A 16 40.17 -2.66 1.04
CA GLY A 16 40.29 -3.84 1.92
C GLY A 16 39.38 -3.74 3.14
N GLU A 17 38.62 -4.80 3.41
CA GLU A 17 37.68 -4.86 4.54
C GLU A 17 38.38 -4.72 5.89
N GLU A 18 39.62 -5.21 6.00
CA GLU A 18 40.42 -5.23 7.23
C GLU A 18 40.74 -3.83 7.78
N LYS A 19 40.62 -2.79 6.95
CA LYS A 19 40.86 -1.40 7.34
C LYS A 19 39.69 -0.77 8.10
N PHE A 20 38.54 -1.44 8.14
CA PHE A 20 37.30 -0.90 8.68
C PHE A 20 36.84 -1.65 9.94
N PRO A 21 36.17 -0.97 10.88
CA PRO A 21 35.71 -1.59 12.12
C PRO A 21 34.69 -2.70 11.85
N LYS A 22 34.64 -3.71 12.72
CA LYS A 22 33.66 -4.81 12.64
C LYS A 22 32.35 -4.51 13.37
N MET A 23 32.17 -3.28 13.86
CA MET A 23 31.00 -2.83 14.62
C MET A 23 30.64 -1.41 14.18
N GLY A 24 29.34 -1.09 14.17
CA GLY A 24 28.81 0.19 13.72
C GLY A 24 28.20 0.11 12.31
N GLY A 25 27.09 0.82 12.11
CA GLY A 25 26.32 0.84 10.87
C GLY A 25 25.77 -0.53 10.44
N TYR A 26 25.27 -0.60 9.20
CA TYR A 26 24.69 -1.82 8.63
C TYR A 26 25.76 -2.69 7.95
N ILE A 27 26.49 -3.48 8.75
CA ILE A 27 27.59 -4.34 8.27
C ILE A 27 27.13 -5.33 7.19
N ALA A 28 25.95 -5.93 7.33
CA ALA A 28 25.41 -6.85 6.33
C ALA A 28 25.05 -6.16 5.00
N GLY A 29 25.07 -4.83 4.95
CA GLY A 29 24.92 -4.02 3.74
C GLY A 29 26.23 -3.75 3.00
N ARG A 30 27.39 -4.09 3.59
CA ARG A 30 28.68 -3.98 2.89
C ARG A 30 28.68 -4.88 1.66
N TRP A 31 29.06 -4.33 0.51
CA TRP A 31 29.31 -5.15 -0.66
C TRP A 31 30.78 -5.57 -0.67
N CYS A 32 31.08 -6.72 -0.05
CA CYS A 32 32.44 -7.28 -0.01
C CYS A 32 32.50 -8.62 -0.75
N ARG A 33 33.64 -8.91 -1.36
CA ARG A 33 33.93 -10.17 -2.07
C ARG A 33 35.37 -10.59 -1.80
N GLU A 34 35.55 -11.90 -1.66
CA GLU A 34 36.89 -12.47 -1.58
C GLU A 34 37.51 -12.54 -2.98
N PHE A 35 38.73 -12.02 -3.09
CA PHE A 35 39.56 -12.08 -4.28
C PHE A 35 40.76 -12.98 -4.01
N LEU A 36 41.04 -13.89 -4.94
CA LEU A 36 42.20 -14.77 -4.87
C LEU A 36 43.37 -14.12 -5.59
N PHE A 37 44.41 -13.75 -4.82
CA PHE A 37 45.68 -13.25 -5.35
C PHE A 37 46.79 -14.22 -4.96
N GLU A 38 47.38 -14.91 -5.95
CA GLU A 38 48.60 -15.72 -5.82
C GLU A 38 48.75 -16.46 -4.47
N SER A 39 47.73 -17.26 -4.11
CA SER A 39 47.65 -18.13 -2.91
C SER A 39 47.04 -17.53 -1.63
N ASN A 40 46.73 -16.23 -1.58
CA ASN A 40 46.03 -15.58 -0.45
C ASN A 40 44.66 -15.03 -0.89
N SER A 41 43.63 -15.19 -0.06
CA SER A 41 42.34 -14.53 -0.23
C SER A 41 42.32 -13.20 0.52
N VAL A 42 41.93 -12.12 -0.17
CA VAL A 42 41.71 -10.80 0.45
C VAL A 42 40.26 -10.39 0.21
N SER A 43 39.58 -9.93 1.27
CA SER A 43 38.22 -9.41 1.17
C SER A 43 38.27 -7.94 0.72
N CYS A 44 37.77 -7.68 -0.49
CA CYS A 44 37.69 -6.34 -1.04
C CYS A 44 36.24 -5.89 -1.13
N CYS A 45 35.99 -4.66 -0.67
CA CYS A 45 34.67 -4.06 -0.60
C CYS A 45 34.54 -2.89 -1.57
N LEU A 46 33.31 -2.68 -2.03
CA LEU A 46 32.95 -1.50 -2.81
C LEU A 46 32.71 -0.30 -1.86
N PRO A 47 33.15 0.91 -2.23
CA PRO A 47 32.86 2.09 -1.42
C PRO A 47 31.37 2.41 -1.31
N CYS A 48 30.99 3.02 -0.19
CA CYS A 48 29.64 3.50 0.09
C CYS A 48 29.43 4.89 -0.52
N PRO A 49 28.25 5.18 -1.11
CA PRO A 49 27.10 4.29 -1.31
C PRO A 49 27.28 3.37 -2.52
N ALA A 50 27.03 2.07 -2.34
CA ALA A 50 27.16 1.07 -3.41
C ALA A 50 26.29 1.35 -4.65
N ALA A 51 25.22 2.12 -4.49
CA ALA A 51 24.36 2.59 -5.57
C ALA A 51 25.11 3.47 -6.60
N ALA A 52 26.13 4.23 -6.17
CA ALA A 52 26.89 5.13 -7.04
C ALA A 52 27.71 4.41 -8.12
N PHE A 53 28.04 3.14 -7.91
CA PHE A 53 28.77 2.31 -8.88
C PHE A 53 27.85 1.46 -9.76
N ARG A 54 26.53 1.53 -9.55
CA ARG A 54 25.51 0.78 -10.31
C ARG A 54 24.63 1.68 -11.14
N PHE A 55 24.30 2.85 -10.61
CA PHE A 55 23.43 3.83 -11.24
C PHE A 55 24.22 5.09 -11.58
N SER A 56 23.77 5.82 -12.60
CA SER A 56 24.46 7.03 -13.01
C SER A 56 24.41 8.12 -11.93
N LYS A 57 25.33 9.08 -11.99
CA LYS A 57 25.33 10.27 -11.11
C LYS A 57 24.02 11.09 -11.13
N GLU A 58 23.18 10.94 -12.15
CA GLU A 58 21.87 11.60 -12.24
C GLU A 58 20.77 10.87 -11.48
N PHE A 59 21.00 9.62 -11.07
CA PHE A 59 20.01 8.78 -10.42
C PHE A 59 19.47 9.41 -9.14
N THR A 60 20.35 9.92 -8.26
CA THR A 60 19.95 10.58 -7.01
C THR A 60 19.07 11.79 -7.29
N LYS A 61 19.42 12.62 -8.29
CA LYS A 61 18.60 13.78 -8.69
C LYS A 61 17.21 13.38 -9.15
N LYS A 62 17.08 12.26 -9.88
CA LYS A 62 15.77 11.73 -10.33
C LYS A 62 14.93 11.22 -9.15
N LEU A 63 15.56 10.57 -8.17
CA LEU A 63 14.89 10.13 -6.94
C LEU A 63 14.45 11.32 -6.08
N ASP A 64 15.26 12.36 -5.97
CA ASP A 64 14.90 13.60 -5.26
C ASP A 64 13.71 14.27 -5.93
N LEU A 65 13.67 14.33 -7.25
CA LEU A 65 12.54 14.86 -8.01
C LEU A 65 11.25 14.07 -7.78
N ALA A 66 11.32 12.73 -7.75
CA ALA A 66 10.17 11.89 -7.42
C ALA A 66 9.70 12.12 -5.97
N SER A 67 10.64 12.37 -5.05
CA SER A 67 10.35 12.64 -3.65
C SER A 67 9.69 14.01 -3.45
N TRP A 68 10.03 15.02 -4.25
CA TRP A 68 9.34 16.31 -4.29
C TRP A 68 7.85 16.20 -4.66
N CYS A 69 7.47 15.24 -5.50
CA CYS A 69 6.06 14.98 -5.77
C CYS A 69 5.29 14.57 -4.49
N SER A 70 5.94 13.89 -3.56
CA SER A 70 5.35 13.54 -2.25
C SER A 70 5.16 14.76 -1.34
N ALA A 71 5.96 15.82 -1.51
CA ALA A 71 5.74 17.08 -0.79
C ALA A 71 4.44 17.79 -1.24
N ALA A 72 4.14 17.75 -2.55
CA ALA A 72 2.89 18.28 -3.08
C ALA A 72 1.67 17.51 -2.53
N ILE A 73 1.79 16.21 -2.32
CA ILE A 73 0.76 15.37 -1.70
C ILE A 73 0.49 15.80 -0.26
N LEU A 74 1.55 15.97 0.54
CA LEU A 74 1.39 16.43 1.91
C LEU A 74 0.65 17.77 1.95
N PHE A 75 1.00 18.70 1.05
CA PHE A 75 0.33 19.98 0.96
C PHE A 75 -1.18 19.83 0.68
N LEU A 76 -1.58 18.99 -0.28
CA LEU A 76 -2.98 18.69 -0.57
C LEU A 76 -3.70 18.07 0.65
N PHE A 77 -3.03 17.18 1.38
CA PHE A 77 -3.59 16.61 2.61
C PHE A 77 -3.75 17.61 3.73
N ILE A 78 -2.81 18.53 3.90
CA ILE A 78 -2.92 19.60 4.89
C ILE A 78 -4.14 20.46 4.55
N LEU A 79 -4.34 20.84 3.28
CA LEU A 79 -5.55 21.57 2.85
C LEU A 79 -6.83 20.78 3.14
N PHE A 80 -6.82 19.47 2.92
CA PHE A 80 -7.95 18.61 3.26
C PHE A 80 -8.21 18.54 4.77
N ALA A 81 -7.16 18.43 5.57
CA ALA A 81 -7.25 18.45 7.03
C ALA A 81 -7.78 19.81 7.54
N ILE A 82 -7.35 20.92 6.96
CA ILE A 82 -7.88 22.26 7.26
C ILE A 82 -9.37 22.33 6.92
N THR A 83 -9.79 21.76 5.79
CA THR A 83 -11.22 21.66 5.42
C THR A 83 -12.01 20.93 6.50
N PHE A 84 -11.45 19.88 7.11
CA PHE A 84 -12.06 19.18 8.24
C PHE A 84 -12.04 19.99 9.55
N VAL A 85 -11.07 20.86 9.78
CA VAL A 85 -11.10 21.72 10.97
C VAL A 85 -12.15 22.82 10.82
N VAL A 86 -12.27 23.41 9.62
CA VAL A 86 -13.12 24.58 9.37
C VAL A 86 -14.60 24.22 9.17
N LEU A 87 -14.91 23.16 8.40
CA LEU A 87 -16.30 22.82 8.11
C LEU A 87 -16.92 21.99 9.24
N PRO A 88 -18.21 22.17 9.56
CA PRO A 88 -18.89 21.36 10.56
C PRO A 88 -19.06 19.89 10.09
N PRO A 89 -18.97 18.90 11.01
CA PRO A 89 -19.10 17.47 10.69
C PRO A 89 -20.34 17.11 9.86
N LYS A 90 -21.44 17.86 10.07
CA LYS A 90 -22.73 17.70 9.40
C LYS A 90 -22.68 17.93 7.89
N VAL A 91 -21.79 18.79 7.41
CA VAL A 91 -21.61 19.07 5.97
C VAL A 91 -20.62 18.08 5.36
N THR A 92 -19.64 17.65 6.16
CA THR A 92 -18.55 16.82 5.69
C THR A 92 -18.88 15.31 5.63
N HIS A 93 -19.81 14.75 6.41
CA HIS A 93 -20.05 13.29 6.39
C HIS A 93 -18.78 12.44 6.56
N ARG A 94 -17.90 12.84 7.49
CA ARG A 94 -16.57 12.22 7.66
C ARG A 94 -16.71 10.76 8.08
N HIS A 95 -16.11 9.88 7.27
CA HIS A 95 -15.89 8.50 7.67
C HIS A 95 -14.53 8.38 8.39
N TYR A 96 -14.52 7.85 9.61
CA TYR A 96 -13.31 7.75 10.43
C TYR A 96 -12.23 6.87 9.76
N LEU A 97 -12.61 5.79 9.03
CA LEU A 97 -11.66 4.98 8.25
C LEU A 97 -11.04 5.76 7.08
N THR A 98 -11.73 6.73 6.51
CA THR A 98 -11.14 7.59 5.47
C THR A 98 -10.11 8.54 6.09
N SER A 99 -10.42 9.05 7.28
CA SER A 99 -9.54 9.96 8.02
C SER A 99 -8.28 9.26 8.54
N SER A 100 -8.39 8.02 9.04
CA SER A 100 -7.23 7.24 9.50
C SER A 100 -6.28 6.89 8.35
N ALA A 101 -6.81 6.59 7.16
CA ALA A 101 -5.99 6.36 5.97
C ALA A 101 -5.23 7.64 5.58
N GLY A 102 -5.89 8.79 5.57
CA GLY A 102 -5.24 10.08 5.31
C GLY A 102 -4.13 10.38 6.30
N PHE A 103 -4.33 10.08 7.58
CA PHE A 103 -3.29 10.22 8.60
C PHE A 103 -2.08 9.31 8.33
N GLY A 104 -2.32 8.07 7.89
CA GLY A 104 -1.25 7.15 7.46
C GLY A 104 -0.44 7.70 6.27
N PHE A 105 -1.10 8.26 5.26
CA PHE A 105 -0.41 8.89 4.12
C PHE A 105 0.40 10.12 4.54
N VAL A 106 -0.11 10.95 5.46
CA VAL A 106 0.63 12.09 5.99
C VAL A 106 1.93 11.64 6.67
N ILE A 107 1.86 10.65 7.56
CA ILE A 107 3.04 10.07 8.23
C ILE A 107 4.01 9.50 7.20
N PHE A 108 3.49 8.75 6.23
CA PHE A 108 4.27 8.18 5.15
C PHE A 108 5.01 9.25 4.33
N SER A 109 4.33 10.32 3.92
CA SER A 109 4.89 11.42 3.14
C SER A 109 5.93 12.23 3.92
N MET A 110 5.79 12.34 5.25
CA MET A 110 6.78 13.00 6.10
C MET A 110 8.16 12.34 5.99
N ALA A 111 8.24 11.02 5.75
CA ALA A 111 9.52 10.32 5.58
C ALA A 111 10.35 10.94 4.44
N PHE A 112 9.73 11.22 3.29
CA PHE A 112 10.41 11.81 2.14
C PHE A 112 10.78 13.27 2.40
N ILE A 113 9.89 14.04 3.02
CA ILE A 113 10.13 15.46 3.27
C ILE A 113 11.28 15.68 4.25
N VAL A 114 11.37 14.85 5.30
CA VAL A 114 12.50 14.89 6.23
C VAL A 114 13.81 14.63 5.49
N SER A 115 13.85 13.65 4.58
CA SER A 115 14.99 13.36 3.72
C SER A 115 15.30 14.41 2.66
N LEU A 116 14.35 15.28 2.30
CA LEU A 116 14.61 16.44 1.43
C LEU A 116 15.21 17.62 2.19
N SER A 117 14.76 17.81 3.44
CA SER A 117 15.16 18.95 4.26
C SER A 117 16.61 18.86 4.73
N HIS A 118 17.18 17.66 4.77
CA HIS A 118 18.54 17.39 5.20
C HIS A 118 19.21 16.49 4.18
N SER A 119 20.50 16.70 3.89
CA SER A 119 21.31 15.75 3.12
C SER A 119 22.01 14.81 4.11
N PRO A 120 21.41 13.65 4.47
CA PRO A 120 22.00 12.78 5.48
C PRO A 120 23.31 12.18 4.99
N GLU A 121 24.22 11.96 5.93
CA GLU A 121 25.42 11.19 5.68
C GLU A 121 25.03 9.71 5.56
N GLN A 122 24.97 9.21 4.33
CA GLN A 122 24.45 7.85 4.04
C GLN A 122 25.37 6.73 4.57
N CYS A 123 26.64 7.05 4.83
CA CYS A 123 27.70 6.11 5.12
C CYS A 123 28.27 6.36 6.52
N TYR A 124 28.41 5.29 7.29
CA TYR A 124 29.07 5.31 8.61
C TYR A 124 30.60 5.39 8.47
N ASP A 125 31.12 4.64 7.49
CA ASP A 125 32.52 4.64 7.05
C ASP A 125 32.56 4.43 5.53
N ASP A 126 33.75 4.39 4.92
CA ASP A 126 33.88 4.33 3.46
C ASP A 126 33.26 3.08 2.81
N ILE A 127 32.89 2.03 3.56
CA ILE A 127 32.26 0.80 3.02
C ILE A 127 30.89 0.48 3.63
N THR A 128 30.55 1.08 4.78
CA THR A 128 29.40 0.68 5.60
C THR A 128 28.29 1.72 5.53
N PRO A 129 27.07 1.35 5.08
CA PRO A 129 25.92 2.23 5.17
C PRO A 129 25.50 2.51 6.62
N ASN A 130 24.98 3.70 6.89
CA ASN A 130 24.35 3.99 8.18
C ASN A 130 23.05 3.19 8.36
N ASP A 131 22.78 2.80 9.61
CA ASP A 131 21.59 2.07 10.02
C ASP A 131 20.76 2.85 11.05
N ASN A 132 19.68 2.26 11.52
CA ASN A 132 18.79 2.87 12.51
C ASN A 132 19.39 3.05 13.91
N TYR A 133 20.60 2.52 14.17
CA TYR A 133 21.30 2.69 15.44
C TYR A 133 22.44 3.70 15.33
N SER A 134 23.06 3.82 14.16
CA SER A 134 24.15 4.76 13.90
C SER A 134 23.67 6.14 13.47
N ASP A 135 22.51 6.25 12.81
CA ASP A 135 21.94 7.54 12.39
C ASP A 135 20.47 7.70 12.78
N THR A 136 20.18 8.81 13.46
CA THR A 136 18.82 9.15 13.92
C THR A 136 17.89 9.59 12.79
N MET A 137 18.43 10.17 11.71
CA MET A 137 17.64 10.55 10.54
C MET A 137 17.18 9.30 9.78
N CYS A 138 18.06 8.31 9.66
CA CYS A 138 17.73 7.00 9.12
C CYS A 138 16.61 6.33 9.92
N ALA A 139 16.74 6.30 11.26
CA ALA A 139 15.72 5.73 12.13
C ALA A 139 14.37 6.45 11.96
N THR A 140 14.37 7.79 11.97
CA THR A 140 13.15 8.60 11.87
C THR A 140 12.45 8.40 10.52
N THR A 141 13.18 8.50 9.41
CA THR A 141 12.62 8.35 8.07
C THR A 141 12.09 6.94 7.85
N GLY A 142 12.83 5.92 8.28
CA GLY A 142 12.38 4.53 8.21
C GLY A 142 11.14 4.24 9.07
N ILE A 143 11.09 4.78 10.30
CA ILE A 143 9.91 4.66 11.18
C ILE A 143 8.68 5.28 10.53
N LEU A 144 8.79 6.52 10.06
CA LEU A 144 7.68 7.24 9.42
C LEU A 144 7.18 6.49 8.17
N LEU A 145 8.10 6.00 7.35
CA LEU A 145 7.79 5.26 6.14
C LEU A 145 6.99 3.99 6.46
N ILE A 146 7.52 3.13 7.32
CA ILE A 146 6.95 1.82 7.63
C ILE A 146 5.65 1.97 8.44
N LEU A 147 5.61 2.89 9.41
CA LEU A 147 4.41 3.16 10.21
C LEU A 147 3.26 3.65 9.33
N GLY A 148 3.53 4.59 8.42
CA GLY A 148 2.53 5.10 7.49
C GLY A 148 1.94 3.99 6.59
N ILE A 149 2.80 3.11 6.06
CA ILE A 149 2.38 1.95 5.26
C ILE A 149 1.44 1.05 6.06
N TRP A 150 1.80 0.70 7.31
CA TRP A 150 0.97 -0.18 8.13
C TRP A 150 -0.36 0.45 8.51
N ILE A 151 -0.39 1.75 8.84
CA ILE A 151 -1.65 2.45 9.17
C ILE A 151 -2.61 2.40 7.97
N VAL A 152 -2.10 2.68 6.75
CA VAL A 152 -2.89 2.62 5.52
C VAL A 152 -3.36 1.19 5.27
N ALA A 153 -2.48 0.19 5.37
CA ALA A 153 -2.80 -1.20 5.09
C ALA A 153 -3.90 -1.74 6.02
N PHE A 154 -3.78 -1.55 7.34
CA PHE A 154 -4.82 -1.96 8.29
C PHE A 154 -6.10 -1.17 8.11
N THR A 155 -6.03 0.13 7.80
CA THR A 155 -7.20 0.93 7.49
C THR A 155 -7.96 0.37 6.28
N CYS A 156 -7.26 0.01 5.21
CA CYS A 156 -7.85 -0.62 4.02
C CYS A 156 -8.52 -1.96 4.36
N PHE A 157 -7.90 -2.77 5.23
CA PHE A 157 -8.50 -4.00 5.73
C PHE A 157 -9.80 -3.75 6.51
N PHE A 158 -9.79 -2.85 7.48
CA PHE A 158 -11.00 -2.52 8.25
C PHE A 158 -12.09 -1.91 7.37
N ARG A 159 -11.73 -1.16 6.31
CA ARG A 159 -12.69 -0.63 5.35
C ARG A 159 -13.35 -1.75 4.53
N ALA A 160 -12.58 -2.72 4.04
CA ALA A 160 -13.12 -3.88 3.34
C ALA A 160 -14.00 -4.74 4.25
N LEU A 161 -13.56 -4.97 5.50
CA LEU A 161 -14.32 -5.71 6.50
C LEU A 161 -15.62 -5.01 6.87
N SER A 162 -15.56 -3.70 7.11
CA SER A 162 -16.72 -2.84 7.40
C SER A 162 -17.76 -2.95 6.30
N PHE A 163 -17.33 -2.86 5.04
CA PHE A 163 -18.20 -2.99 3.88
C PHE A 163 -18.83 -4.40 3.79
N HIS A 164 -18.02 -5.45 3.97
CA HIS A 164 -18.50 -6.83 3.99
C HIS A 164 -19.56 -7.09 5.07
N LEU A 165 -19.32 -6.62 6.29
CA LEU A 165 -20.26 -6.76 7.41
C LEU A 165 -21.57 -6.01 7.18
N HIS A 166 -21.50 -4.83 6.56
CA HIS A 166 -22.68 -4.04 6.25
C HIS A 166 -23.55 -4.68 5.17
N VAL A 167 -22.93 -5.19 4.10
CA VAL A 167 -23.66 -5.70 2.93
C VAL A 167 -24.07 -7.16 3.07
N VAL A 168 -23.15 -8.03 3.48
CA VAL A 168 -23.40 -9.49 3.51
C VAL A 168 -24.09 -9.90 4.81
N TRP A 169 -23.71 -9.25 5.91
CA TRP A 169 -24.20 -9.59 7.24
C TRP A 169 -25.30 -8.65 7.76
N GLU A 170 -25.65 -7.62 6.99
CA GLU A 170 -26.65 -6.59 7.33
C GLU A 170 -26.43 -5.99 8.73
N ARG A 171 -25.19 -5.99 9.23
CA ARG A 171 -24.88 -5.58 10.59
C ARG A 171 -24.61 -4.08 10.62
N GLY A 172 -25.47 -3.36 11.33
CA GLY A 172 -25.31 -1.92 11.55
C GLY A 172 -23.96 -1.58 12.19
N ILE A 173 -23.22 -0.67 11.56
CA ILE A 173 -21.92 -0.21 12.04
C ILE A 173 -22.15 0.81 13.17
N GLY A 174 -22.06 0.33 14.40
CA GLY A 174 -22.19 1.17 15.60
C GLY A 174 -20.87 1.77 16.07
N ARG A 175 -20.93 2.66 17.08
CA ARG A 175 -19.76 3.26 17.75
C ARG A 175 -18.76 2.23 18.29
N LYS A 176 -19.23 1.05 18.70
CA LYS A 176 -18.35 -0.04 19.18
C LYS A 176 -17.35 -0.46 18.10
N PHE A 177 -17.80 -0.62 16.85
CA PHE A 177 -16.94 -1.01 15.73
C PHE A 177 -15.92 0.09 15.40
N MET A 178 -16.32 1.37 15.48
CA MET A 178 -15.40 2.51 15.29
C MET A 178 -14.23 2.47 16.29
N PHE A 179 -14.50 2.34 17.59
CA PHE A 179 -13.42 2.31 18.58
C PHE A 179 -12.55 1.07 18.47
N VAL A 180 -13.15 -0.10 18.22
CA VAL A 180 -12.41 -1.35 18.04
C VAL A 180 -11.50 -1.27 16.83
N SER A 181 -11.98 -0.81 15.69
CA SER A 181 -11.17 -0.70 14.47
C SER A 181 -10.03 0.30 14.63
N LEU A 182 -10.27 1.49 15.19
CA LEU A 182 -9.21 2.48 15.43
C LEU A 182 -8.15 1.98 16.42
N ALA A 183 -8.58 1.34 17.52
CA ALA A 183 -7.67 0.75 18.50
C ALA A 183 -6.86 -0.39 17.87
N SER A 184 -7.49 -1.25 17.07
CA SER A 184 -6.80 -2.32 16.36
C SER A 184 -5.82 -1.80 15.31
N ILE A 185 -6.19 -0.78 14.52
CA ILE A 185 -5.27 -0.16 13.55
C ILE A 185 -4.03 0.36 14.28
N SER A 186 -4.21 1.15 15.34
CA SER A 186 -3.10 1.69 16.11
C SER A 186 -2.22 0.59 16.73
N LEU A 187 -2.85 -0.41 17.36
CA LEU A 187 -2.16 -1.52 18.01
C LEU A 187 -1.35 -2.34 17.01
N PHE A 188 -1.98 -2.82 15.94
CA PHE A 188 -1.31 -3.66 14.95
C PHE A 188 -0.23 -2.88 14.21
N SER A 189 -0.48 -1.64 13.78
CA SER A 189 0.57 -0.82 13.15
C SER A 189 1.79 -0.63 14.06
N THR A 190 1.59 -0.43 15.37
CA THR A 190 2.67 -0.30 16.35
C THR A 190 3.43 -1.61 16.58
N VAL A 191 2.72 -2.74 16.64
CA VAL A 191 3.37 -4.05 16.80
C VAL A 191 4.22 -4.38 15.57
N PHE A 192 3.69 -4.18 14.37
CA PHE A 192 4.40 -4.50 13.13
C PHE A 192 5.61 -3.59 12.91
N ILE A 193 5.53 -2.28 13.17
CA ILE A 193 6.71 -1.39 13.08
C ILE A 193 7.82 -1.82 14.05
N VAL A 194 7.46 -2.16 15.29
CA VAL A 194 8.45 -2.61 16.29
C VAL A 194 9.10 -3.92 15.84
N LEU A 195 8.32 -4.86 15.31
CA LEU A 195 8.85 -6.11 14.75
C LEU A 195 9.77 -5.87 13.55
N ASP A 196 9.37 -4.99 12.62
CA ASP A 196 10.16 -4.67 11.43
C ASP A 196 11.52 -4.07 11.82
N ILE A 197 11.54 -3.10 12.73
CA ILE A 197 12.79 -2.44 13.16
C ILE A 197 13.63 -3.37 14.04
N ALA A 198 13.03 -4.10 14.98
CA ALA A 198 13.79 -4.94 15.90
C ALA A 198 14.40 -6.17 15.22
N VAL A 199 13.70 -6.77 14.24
CA VAL A 199 14.16 -7.99 13.57
C VAL A 199 14.96 -7.70 12.30
N THR A 200 14.53 -6.70 11.53
CA THR A 200 15.10 -6.39 10.22
C THR A 200 16.00 -5.17 10.26
N GLY A 201 15.53 -4.11 10.92
CA GLY A 201 16.18 -2.80 10.91
C GLY A 201 16.00 -2.07 9.58
N VAL A 202 16.48 -0.83 9.54
CA VAL A 202 16.47 0.01 8.33
C VAL A 202 17.86 0.57 8.06
N SER A 203 18.17 0.82 6.79
CA SER A 203 19.44 1.42 6.35
C SER A 203 19.28 2.20 5.05
N TYR A 204 20.28 3.04 4.74
CA TYR A 204 20.38 3.71 3.45
C TYR A 204 20.76 2.71 2.36
N GLN A 205 19.86 2.50 1.40
CA GLN A 205 20.10 1.61 0.26
C GLN A 205 19.92 2.31 -1.09
N LEU A 206 18.91 3.17 -1.19
CA LEU A 206 18.47 3.82 -2.42
C LEU A 206 18.14 5.28 -2.13
N GLY A 207 19.16 6.14 -2.16
CA GLY A 207 19.02 7.57 -1.90
C GLY A 207 18.98 7.94 -0.42
N ASN A 208 18.35 9.08 -0.12
CA ASN A 208 18.38 9.72 1.20
C ASN A 208 17.30 9.24 2.18
N VAL A 209 16.53 8.20 1.82
CA VAL A 209 15.47 7.62 2.66
C VAL A 209 15.93 6.24 3.13
N CYS A 210 15.73 5.95 4.41
CA CYS A 210 16.01 4.61 4.93
C CYS A 210 14.87 3.63 4.66
N TYR A 211 15.25 2.45 4.16
CA TYR A 211 14.32 1.37 3.84
C TYR A 211 14.63 0.14 4.68
N VAL A 212 13.65 -0.77 4.77
CA VAL A 212 13.80 -2.07 5.44
C VAL A 212 15.02 -2.81 4.87
N ASN A 213 15.88 -3.30 5.77
CA ASN A 213 17.05 -4.08 5.38
C ASN A 213 16.65 -5.33 4.60
N PRO A 214 17.36 -5.67 3.52
CA PRO A 214 16.94 -6.75 2.65
C PRO A 214 17.01 -8.12 3.32
N SER A 215 17.98 -8.28 4.24
CA SER A 215 18.11 -9.45 5.08
C SER A 215 16.83 -9.61 5.92
N LYS A 216 16.13 -10.73 5.78
CA LYS A 216 14.88 -11.05 6.50
C LYS A 216 13.64 -10.18 6.17
N SER A 217 13.75 -9.08 5.41
CA SER A 217 12.60 -8.24 4.98
C SER A 217 11.44 -9.00 4.35
N LEU A 218 11.74 -10.08 3.62
CA LEU A 218 10.71 -10.91 2.99
C LEU A 218 9.71 -11.43 4.02
N GLY A 219 10.21 -11.97 5.14
CA GLY A 219 9.37 -12.61 6.15
C GLY A 219 8.69 -11.62 7.09
N THR A 220 9.33 -10.48 7.37
CA THR A 220 8.88 -9.50 8.37
C THR A 220 7.97 -8.43 7.78
N PHE A 221 8.31 -7.93 6.60
CA PHE A 221 7.62 -6.80 5.99
C PHE A 221 6.79 -7.19 4.76
N TRP A 222 7.43 -7.77 3.74
CA TRP A 222 6.78 -7.98 2.43
C TRP A 222 5.70 -9.07 2.45
N VAL A 223 5.97 -10.24 3.02
CA VAL A 223 4.99 -11.33 3.10
C VAL A 223 3.78 -10.92 3.96
N PRO A 224 3.94 -10.34 5.17
CA PRO A 224 2.80 -9.87 5.94
C PRO A 224 1.97 -8.79 5.22
N LEU A 225 2.61 -7.87 4.49
CA LEU A 225 1.90 -6.86 3.71
C LEU A 225 1.09 -7.49 2.56
N LEU A 226 1.67 -8.45 1.84
CA LEU A 226 1.00 -9.17 0.75
C LEU A 226 -0.14 -10.06 1.26
N THR A 227 0.02 -10.71 2.41
CA THR A 227 -1.04 -11.54 3.00
C THR A 227 -2.24 -10.70 3.42
N LEU A 228 -2.01 -9.55 4.07
CA LEU A 228 -3.07 -8.61 4.41
C LEU A 228 -3.81 -8.10 3.17
N ALA A 229 -3.07 -7.74 2.12
CA ALA A 229 -3.67 -7.31 0.86
C ALA A 229 -4.45 -8.42 0.15
N GLY A 230 -3.99 -9.67 0.24
CA GLY A 230 -4.74 -10.86 -0.22
C GLY A 230 -6.08 -11.02 0.52
N LEU A 231 -6.09 -10.87 1.85
CA LEU A 231 -7.32 -10.90 2.65
C LEU A 231 -8.30 -9.81 2.23
N ILE A 232 -7.81 -8.61 1.92
CA ILE A 232 -8.63 -7.52 1.40
C ILE A 232 -9.29 -7.93 0.07
N ILE A 233 -8.54 -8.48 -0.89
CA ILE A 233 -9.11 -8.94 -2.16
C ILE A 233 -10.20 -9.98 -1.91
N ILE A 234 -9.96 -10.95 -1.02
CA ILE A 234 -10.93 -12.01 -0.73
C ILE A 234 -12.24 -11.41 -0.21
N LEU A 235 -12.17 -10.52 0.78
CA LEU A 235 -13.35 -9.84 1.34
C LEU A 235 -14.10 -9.02 0.28
N GLN A 236 -13.38 -8.29 -0.55
CA GLN A 236 -13.98 -7.45 -1.60
C GLN A 236 -14.63 -8.29 -2.69
N SER A 237 -13.95 -9.35 -3.12
CA SER A 237 -14.46 -10.27 -4.14
C SER A 237 -15.70 -11.00 -3.64
N TRP A 238 -15.68 -11.48 -2.39
CA TRP A 238 -16.86 -12.10 -1.77
C TRP A 238 -18.04 -11.14 -1.77
N THR A 239 -17.82 -9.91 -1.30
CA THR A 239 -18.90 -8.93 -1.17
C THR A 239 -19.48 -8.57 -2.54
N LEU A 240 -18.62 -8.42 -3.57
CA LEU A 240 -19.07 -8.20 -4.94
C LEU A 240 -19.90 -9.37 -5.47
N ILE A 241 -19.43 -10.61 -5.29
CA ILE A 241 -20.16 -11.82 -5.73
C ILE A 241 -21.53 -11.90 -5.05
N TYR A 242 -21.60 -11.59 -3.76
CA TYR A 242 -22.86 -11.55 -3.02
C TYR A 242 -23.82 -10.50 -3.58
N CYS A 243 -23.34 -9.27 -3.80
CA CYS A 243 -24.13 -8.19 -4.40
C CYS A 243 -24.73 -8.60 -5.75
N VAL A 244 -23.90 -9.13 -6.64
CA VAL A 244 -24.32 -9.57 -7.98
C VAL A 244 -25.37 -10.67 -7.87
N ARG A 245 -25.16 -11.65 -6.99
CA ARG A 245 -26.08 -12.78 -6.80
C ARG A 245 -27.45 -12.34 -6.28
N VAL A 246 -27.48 -11.44 -5.28
CA VAL A 246 -28.74 -10.91 -4.73
C VAL A 246 -29.52 -10.15 -5.80
N VAL A 247 -28.85 -9.30 -6.59
CA VAL A 247 -29.50 -8.52 -7.65
C VAL A 247 -30.09 -9.45 -8.73
N ILE A 248 -29.33 -10.44 -9.19
CA ILE A 248 -29.81 -11.44 -10.16
C ILE A 248 -31.03 -12.18 -9.62
N HIS A 249 -31.02 -12.56 -8.34
CA HIS A 249 -32.15 -13.25 -7.72
C HIS A 249 -33.42 -12.38 -7.68
N GLN A 250 -33.30 -11.09 -7.37
CA GLN A 250 -34.45 -10.17 -7.38
C GLN A 250 -35.03 -10.02 -8.78
N ILE A 251 -34.18 -9.88 -9.81
CA ILE A 251 -34.61 -9.82 -11.21
C ILE A 251 -35.39 -11.08 -11.61
N TYR A 252 -34.88 -12.25 -11.24
CA TYR A 252 -35.55 -13.52 -11.55
C TYR A 252 -36.91 -13.62 -10.84
N LYS A 253 -36.98 -13.19 -9.57
CA LYS A 253 -38.21 -13.21 -8.78
C LYS A 253 -39.25 -12.22 -9.29
N ASP A 254 -38.85 -11.04 -9.74
CA ASP A 254 -39.78 -10.04 -10.29
C ASP A 254 -40.35 -10.53 -11.64
N ARG A 255 -39.52 -11.15 -12.50
CA ARG A 255 -40.02 -11.85 -13.69
C ARG A 255 -41.03 -12.95 -13.37
N ALA A 256 -40.79 -13.73 -12.31
CA ALA A 256 -41.70 -14.81 -11.91
C ALA A 256 -43.07 -14.31 -11.41
N LYS A 257 -43.15 -13.09 -10.83
CA LYS A 257 -44.41 -12.49 -10.38
C LYS A 257 -45.27 -11.91 -11.52
N ILE A 258 -44.69 -11.66 -12.69
CA ILE A 258 -45.39 -11.11 -13.86
C ILE A 258 -46.12 -12.22 -14.64
N PHE A 259 -45.74 -13.50 -14.47
CA PHE A 259 -46.37 -14.65 -15.13
C PHE A 259 -47.05 -15.68 -14.19
N PRO A 260 -47.98 -15.31 -13.29
CA PRO A 260 -48.83 -16.29 -12.63
C PRO A 260 -50.05 -16.55 -13.53
N GLY A 261 -49.90 -17.38 -14.55
CA GLY A 261 -51.00 -17.90 -15.38
C GLY A 261 -51.89 -16.85 -16.05
N ALA A 262 -51.57 -16.47 -17.29
CA ALA A 262 -52.52 -15.81 -18.19
C ALA A 262 -52.58 -16.57 -19.52
N PRO A 263 -53.74 -17.13 -19.91
CA PRO A 263 -53.94 -17.64 -21.25
C PRO A 263 -54.15 -16.47 -22.21
N ASN A 264 -53.44 -16.50 -23.34
CA ASN A 264 -53.59 -15.63 -24.52
C ASN A 264 -53.41 -14.12 -24.32
N SER A 265 -52.19 -13.63 -24.52
CA SER A 265 -51.96 -12.39 -25.29
C SER A 265 -50.51 -12.29 -25.78
N SER A 266 -50.40 -11.90 -27.05
CA SER A 266 -49.26 -11.51 -27.91
C SER A 266 -47.81 -11.48 -27.37
N PRO A 267 -46.80 -11.74 -28.25
CA PRO A 267 -45.39 -11.71 -27.88
C PRO A 267 -44.98 -10.28 -27.53
N ARG A 268 -44.97 -9.98 -26.23
CA ARG A 268 -44.78 -8.61 -25.75
C ARG A 268 -43.30 -8.24 -25.81
N GLN A 269 -43.04 -7.15 -26.51
CA GLN A 269 -41.77 -6.46 -26.74
C GLN A 269 -41.16 -5.85 -25.44
N ASP A 270 -41.55 -6.37 -24.27
CA ASP A 270 -41.22 -5.84 -22.93
C ASP A 270 -39.95 -6.47 -22.32
N GLY A 271 -39.47 -7.59 -22.87
CA GLY A 271 -38.29 -8.28 -22.34
C GLY A 271 -36.97 -7.49 -22.49
N HIS A 272 -36.90 -6.56 -23.46
CA HIS A 272 -35.69 -5.75 -23.71
C HIS A 272 -35.53 -4.60 -22.70
N HIS A 273 -36.62 -3.95 -22.29
CA HIS A 273 -36.57 -2.85 -21.31
C HIS A 273 -36.21 -3.37 -19.89
N GLU A 274 -36.73 -4.52 -19.50
CA GLU A 274 -36.51 -5.09 -18.17
C GLU A 274 -35.08 -5.64 -17.98
N LEU A 275 -34.47 -6.18 -19.05
CA LEU A 275 -33.07 -6.61 -19.07
C LEU A 275 -32.12 -5.41 -19.03
N HIS A 276 -32.53 -4.29 -19.64
CA HIS A 276 -31.79 -3.03 -19.59
C HIS A 276 -31.79 -2.42 -18.18
N ASP A 277 -32.93 -2.39 -17.50
CA ASP A 277 -33.03 -1.84 -16.13
C ASP A 277 -32.29 -2.70 -15.10
N ALA A 278 -32.34 -4.02 -15.25
CA ALA A 278 -31.51 -4.96 -14.50
C ALA A 278 -30.00 -4.71 -14.71
N PHE A 279 -29.60 -4.51 -15.96
CA PHE A 279 -28.21 -4.21 -16.32
C PHE A 279 -27.78 -2.84 -15.79
N LEU A 280 -28.62 -1.82 -15.84
CA LEU A 280 -28.33 -0.49 -15.30
C LEU A 280 -28.16 -0.53 -13.77
N ARG A 281 -28.96 -1.32 -13.05
CA ARG A 281 -28.80 -1.56 -11.60
C ARG A 281 -27.47 -2.24 -11.29
N ILE A 282 -27.12 -3.30 -12.02
CA ILE A 282 -25.82 -3.98 -11.86
C ILE A 282 -24.67 -3.01 -12.22
N LYS A 283 -24.81 -2.22 -13.28
CA LYS A 283 -23.82 -1.24 -13.73
C LYS A 283 -23.60 -0.15 -12.67
N ASN A 284 -24.65 0.32 -12.01
CA ASN A 284 -24.54 1.30 -10.94
C ASN A 284 -23.86 0.71 -9.70
N ILE A 285 -24.17 -0.54 -9.33
CA ILE A 285 -23.52 -1.24 -8.21
C ILE A 285 -22.05 -1.53 -8.52
N LEU A 286 -21.74 -2.05 -9.71
CA LEU A 286 -20.37 -2.20 -10.20
C LEU A 286 -19.68 -0.83 -10.23
N GLY A 287 -20.38 0.22 -10.66
CA GLY A 287 -19.95 1.62 -10.72
C GLY A 287 -19.62 2.24 -9.36
N MET A 288 -20.18 1.71 -8.28
CA MET A 288 -19.81 2.10 -6.90
C MET A 288 -18.63 1.27 -6.37
N GLN A 289 -18.57 -0.03 -6.68
CA GLN A 289 -17.59 -0.96 -6.09
C GLN A 289 -16.26 -1.07 -6.84
N TRP A 290 -16.25 -0.87 -8.16
CA TRP A 290 -15.02 -0.97 -8.97
C TRP A 290 -13.92 -0.03 -8.47
N ARG A 291 -14.31 1.11 -7.88
CA ARG A 291 -13.39 2.08 -7.31
C ARG A 291 -12.57 1.45 -6.19
N SER A 292 -13.24 0.88 -5.20
CA SER A 292 -12.56 0.26 -4.07
C SER A 292 -11.70 -0.94 -4.47
N ILE A 293 -12.13 -1.72 -5.47
CA ILE A 293 -11.36 -2.87 -5.98
C ILE A 293 -10.12 -2.39 -6.73
N ALA A 294 -10.26 -1.39 -7.60
CA ALA A 294 -9.14 -0.83 -8.34
C ALA A 294 -8.09 -0.21 -7.42
N ILE A 295 -8.48 0.44 -6.31
CA ILE A 295 -7.52 0.91 -5.28
C ILE A 295 -6.65 -0.24 -4.78
N VAL A 296 -7.27 -1.35 -4.38
CA VAL A 296 -6.56 -2.49 -3.78
C VAL A 296 -5.65 -3.16 -4.80
N LEU A 297 -6.12 -3.34 -6.04
CA LEU A 297 -5.32 -3.90 -7.13
C LEU A 297 -4.13 -3.00 -7.47
N ILE A 298 -4.33 -1.68 -7.51
CA ILE A 298 -3.25 -0.72 -7.73
C ILE A 298 -2.26 -0.80 -6.56
N ALA A 299 -2.71 -0.76 -5.31
CA ALA A 299 -1.82 -0.85 -4.15
C ALA A 299 -1.00 -2.16 -4.16
N LEU A 300 -1.61 -3.28 -4.51
CA LEU A 300 -0.93 -4.56 -4.67
C LEU A 300 0.11 -4.56 -5.79
N LEU A 301 -0.24 -3.99 -6.95
CA LEU A 301 0.70 -3.82 -8.04
C LEU A 301 1.92 -3.01 -7.59
N HIS A 302 1.72 -1.95 -6.81
CA HIS A 302 2.81 -1.16 -6.25
C HIS A 302 3.68 -1.97 -5.30
N VAL A 303 3.09 -2.63 -4.32
CA VAL A 303 3.82 -3.45 -3.35
C VAL A 303 4.63 -4.52 -4.08
N ALA A 304 4.04 -5.17 -5.10
CA ALA A 304 4.72 -6.16 -5.93
C ALA A 304 5.88 -5.56 -6.75
N LEU A 305 5.69 -4.38 -7.37
CA LEU A 305 6.72 -3.69 -8.13
C LEU A 305 7.88 -3.24 -7.23
N PHE A 306 7.59 -2.62 -6.08
CA PHE A 306 8.62 -2.22 -5.12
C PHE A 306 9.36 -3.43 -4.56
N SER A 307 8.65 -4.46 -4.10
CA SER A 307 9.27 -5.69 -3.63
C SER A 307 10.16 -6.29 -4.72
N GLY A 308 9.67 -6.37 -5.97
CA GLY A 308 10.45 -6.87 -7.11
C GLY A 308 11.72 -6.06 -7.37
N VAL A 309 11.63 -4.72 -7.33
CA VAL A 309 12.79 -3.83 -7.50
C VAL A 309 13.79 -4.03 -6.36
N PHE A 310 13.34 -3.97 -5.11
CA PHE A 310 14.22 -4.13 -3.94
C PHE A 310 14.87 -5.52 -3.92
N LEU A 311 14.12 -6.60 -4.19
CA LEU A 311 14.69 -7.94 -4.29
C LEU A 311 15.70 -8.05 -5.43
N SER A 312 15.45 -7.39 -6.56
CA SER A 312 16.37 -7.36 -7.70
C SER A 312 17.65 -6.58 -7.37
N VAL A 313 17.56 -5.45 -6.67
CA VAL A 313 18.74 -4.69 -6.18
C VAL A 313 19.60 -5.54 -5.25
N ASN A 314 18.97 -6.46 -4.50
CA ASN A 314 19.67 -7.35 -3.56
C ASN A 314 20.27 -8.59 -4.21
N LYS A 315 19.80 -8.97 -5.40
CA LYS A 315 20.28 -10.16 -6.11
C LYS A 315 21.78 -10.11 -6.38
N ILE A 316 22.34 -8.93 -6.65
CA ILE A 316 23.80 -8.76 -6.83
C ILE A 316 24.61 -8.97 -5.54
N TYR A 317 24.00 -8.82 -4.36
CA TYR A 317 24.66 -9.10 -3.08
C TYR A 317 24.68 -10.61 -2.78
N THR A 318 23.68 -11.35 -3.24
CA THR A 318 23.57 -12.80 -3.01
C THR A 318 24.09 -13.65 -4.17
N SER A 319 24.31 -13.05 -5.34
CA SER A 319 24.81 -13.77 -6.51
C SER A 319 26.27 -14.19 -6.32
N PRO A 320 26.64 -15.38 -6.83
CA PRO A 320 27.99 -15.90 -6.71
C PRO A 320 28.97 -15.00 -7.49
N THR A 321 30.21 -14.94 -6.99
CA THR A 321 31.22 -13.98 -7.44
C THR A 321 31.53 -14.13 -8.93
N ASP A 322 31.55 -15.36 -9.44
CA ASP A 322 31.79 -15.74 -10.84
C ASP A 322 30.95 -14.94 -11.84
N LYS A 323 29.66 -14.72 -11.54
CA LYS A 323 28.75 -13.98 -12.43
C LYS A 323 28.99 -12.46 -12.44
N ILE A 324 29.70 -11.94 -11.44
CA ILE A 324 29.92 -10.51 -11.23
C ILE A 324 31.36 -10.10 -11.62
N ILE A 325 32.27 -11.06 -11.83
CA ILE A 325 33.66 -10.81 -12.26
C ILE A 325 33.76 -9.85 -13.46
N PRO A 326 32.97 -9.98 -14.55
CA PRO A 326 33.08 -9.05 -15.68
C PRO A 326 32.80 -7.60 -15.30
N TRP A 327 31.84 -7.37 -14.39
CA TRP A 327 31.52 -6.05 -13.87
C TRP A 327 32.62 -5.50 -12.97
N ILE A 328 33.16 -6.33 -12.08
CA ILE A 328 34.27 -5.98 -11.20
C ILE A 328 35.51 -5.57 -12.01
N ASN A 329 35.86 -6.36 -13.03
CA ASN A 329 36.99 -6.08 -13.90
C ASN A 329 36.79 -4.80 -14.70
N CYS A 330 35.56 -4.55 -15.16
CA CYS A 330 35.21 -3.30 -15.83
C CYS A 330 35.40 -2.10 -14.89
N LEU A 331 34.86 -2.18 -13.67
CA LEU A 331 34.98 -1.11 -12.67
C LEU A 331 36.44 -0.85 -12.30
N SER A 332 37.24 -1.91 -12.14
CA SER A 332 38.66 -1.77 -11.84
C SER A 332 39.45 -1.10 -12.96
N LYS A 333 39.08 -1.34 -14.22
CA LYS A 333 39.81 -0.81 -15.39
C LYS A 333 39.40 0.61 -15.77
N PHE A 334 38.10 0.90 -15.72
CA PHE A 334 37.55 2.14 -16.27
C PHE A 334 37.00 3.08 -15.20
N GLY A 335 36.59 2.56 -14.04
CA GLY A 335 35.97 3.35 -12.97
C GLY A 335 34.63 4.01 -13.35
N ASP A 336 34.05 3.67 -14.51
CA ASP A 336 32.84 4.29 -15.05
C ASP A 336 31.61 3.38 -14.87
N GLU A 337 30.65 3.85 -14.07
CA GLU A 337 29.43 3.12 -13.75
C GLU A 337 28.54 2.86 -14.98
N LYS A 338 28.51 3.79 -15.94
CA LYS A 338 27.63 3.69 -17.12
C LYS A 338 28.11 2.59 -18.05
N ILE A 339 29.42 2.54 -18.31
CA ILE A 339 30.02 1.52 -19.16
C ILE A 339 29.87 0.15 -18.53
N CYS A 340 30.10 0.05 -17.21
CA CYS A 340 30.08 -1.23 -16.53
C CYS A 340 28.67 -1.77 -16.25
N SER A 341 27.65 -0.92 -16.23
CA SER A 341 26.25 -1.32 -15.99
C SER A 341 25.74 -2.44 -16.91
N MET A 342 26.26 -2.54 -18.15
CA MET A 342 25.86 -3.58 -19.10
C MET A 342 26.19 -5.00 -18.63
N TYR A 343 27.26 -5.16 -17.84
CA TYR A 343 27.69 -6.47 -17.32
C TYR A 343 26.79 -6.99 -16.19
N ILE A 344 25.94 -6.13 -15.61
CA ILE A 344 25.00 -6.49 -14.53
C ILE A 344 23.53 -6.40 -14.96
N ALA A 345 23.24 -6.24 -16.25
CA ALA A 345 21.88 -6.03 -16.76
C ALA A 345 20.87 -7.16 -16.41
N GLY A 346 21.33 -8.38 -16.08
CA GLY A 346 20.49 -9.49 -15.61
C GLY A 346 20.50 -9.76 -14.09
N LEU A 347 21.33 -9.00 -13.36
CA LEU A 347 21.57 -9.17 -11.92
C LEU A 347 21.12 -7.95 -11.11
N SER A 348 21.04 -6.77 -11.73
CA SER A 348 20.57 -5.53 -11.15
C SER A 348 19.43 -4.96 -12.00
N PRO A 349 18.40 -4.33 -11.41
CA PRO A 349 17.38 -3.65 -12.19
C PRO A 349 17.98 -2.45 -12.93
N SER A 350 17.38 -2.09 -14.07
CA SER A 350 17.77 -0.91 -14.83
C SER A 350 17.41 0.37 -14.06
N GLU A 351 18.22 1.41 -14.21
CA GLU A 351 17.97 2.73 -13.58
C GLU A 351 16.56 3.24 -13.90
N HIS A 352 16.15 3.12 -15.17
CA HIS A 352 14.84 3.55 -15.64
C HIS A 352 13.69 2.80 -14.96
N LEU A 353 13.84 1.50 -14.69
CA LEU A 353 12.82 0.73 -13.99
C LEU A 353 12.66 1.23 -12.56
N VAL A 354 13.78 1.42 -11.85
CA VAL A 354 13.76 1.92 -10.46
C VAL A 354 13.11 3.31 -10.42
N VAL A 355 13.59 4.24 -11.24
CA VAL A 355 13.05 5.60 -11.31
C VAL A 355 11.55 5.58 -11.67
N SER A 356 11.13 4.78 -12.64
CA SER A 356 9.72 4.69 -13.06
C SER A 356 8.83 4.19 -11.93
N VAL A 357 9.25 3.18 -11.16
CA VAL A 357 8.48 2.67 -10.02
C VAL A 357 8.29 3.76 -8.96
N PHE A 358 9.32 4.57 -8.68
CA PHE A 358 9.22 5.69 -7.75
C PHE A 358 8.31 6.82 -8.25
N PHE A 359 8.36 7.16 -9.54
CA PHE A 359 7.45 8.16 -10.12
C PHE A 359 6.01 7.68 -10.18
N LEU A 360 5.79 6.41 -10.56
CA LEU A 360 4.46 5.79 -10.50
C LEU A 360 3.95 5.89 -9.08
N PHE A 361 4.74 5.46 -8.11
CA PHE A 361 4.37 5.55 -6.72
C PHE A 361 3.95 6.94 -6.28
N ALA A 362 4.74 7.97 -6.58
CA ALA A 362 4.39 9.35 -6.29
C ALA A 362 3.06 9.75 -6.95
N TYR A 363 2.90 9.45 -8.24
CA TYR A 363 1.66 9.72 -8.97
C TYR A 363 0.44 9.01 -8.37
N PHE A 364 0.59 7.74 -7.98
CA PHE A 364 -0.50 6.96 -7.42
C PHE A 364 -0.87 7.40 -6.02
N ASN A 365 0.07 7.84 -5.19
CA ASN A 365 -0.27 8.47 -3.92
C ASN A 365 -1.12 9.73 -4.16
N VAL A 366 -0.71 10.65 -5.05
CA VAL A 366 -1.52 11.84 -5.42
C VAL A 366 -2.93 11.41 -5.86
N LYS A 367 -3.01 10.43 -6.76
CA LYS A 367 -4.27 9.98 -7.34
C LYS A 367 -5.16 9.31 -6.29
N LEU A 368 -4.58 8.45 -5.45
CA LEU A 368 -5.27 7.72 -4.41
C LEU A 368 -5.83 8.68 -3.37
N ASP A 369 -5.09 9.72 -3.02
CA ASP A 369 -5.50 10.76 -2.08
C ASP A 369 -6.62 11.61 -2.67
N MET A 370 -6.45 12.12 -3.89
CA MET A 370 -7.53 12.81 -4.60
C MET A 370 -8.78 11.95 -4.72
N TRP A 371 -8.62 10.64 -4.92
CA TRP A 371 -9.75 9.74 -5.08
C TRP A 371 -10.43 9.41 -3.75
N ASN A 372 -9.65 9.27 -2.69
CA ASN A 372 -10.15 9.12 -1.33
C ASN A 372 -10.87 10.38 -0.86
N MET A 373 -10.39 11.56 -1.25
CA MET A 373 -11.04 12.86 -1.03
C MET A 373 -12.30 13.03 -1.91
N GLY A 374 -12.27 12.55 -3.15
CA GLY A 374 -13.41 12.61 -4.08
C GLY A 374 -14.65 11.84 -3.58
N ASN A 375 -14.45 10.75 -2.83
CA ASN A 375 -15.54 10.02 -2.15
C ASN A 375 -16.34 10.88 -1.15
N HIS A 376 -15.77 12.00 -0.72
CA HIS A 376 -16.36 12.89 0.26
C HIS A 376 -17.22 13.99 -0.38
N PHE A 377 -17.09 14.18 -1.71
CA PHE A 377 -17.91 15.08 -2.52
C PHE A 377 -18.91 14.34 -3.42
N ASP A 378 -18.84 13.00 -3.48
CA ASP A 378 -19.80 12.21 -4.24
C ASP A 378 -21.14 12.13 -3.46
N LEU A 379 -22.01 13.11 -3.75
CA LEU A 379 -23.41 13.24 -3.31
C LEU A 379 -24.29 12.01 -3.60
N SER A 380 -23.76 11.00 -4.29
CA SER A 380 -24.43 9.74 -4.60
C SER A 380 -24.71 8.88 -3.36
N PHE A 381 -23.91 8.97 -2.28
CA PHE A 381 -24.18 8.22 -1.04
C PHE A 381 -25.38 8.79 -0.24
N ILE A 382 -25.68 10.08 -0.42
CA ILE A 382 -26.77 10.78 0.30
C ILE A 382 -28.09 10.72 -0.48
N HIS A 383 -28.03 10.68 -1.82
CA HIS A 383 -29.26 10.57 -2.59
C HIS A 383 -29.91 9.18 -2.44
N ASP A 384 -29.10 8.12 -2.28
CA ASP A 384 -29.61 6.75 -2.14
C ASP A 384 -30.21 6.50 -0.75
N SER A 385 -29.57 7.00 0.32
CA SER A 385 -30.08 6.87 1.68
C SER A 385 -31.30 7.77 1.99
N ARG A 386 -31.54 8.82 1.19
CA ARG A 386 -32.78 9.63 1.27
C ARG A 386 -33.90 9.04 0.40
N LEU A 387 -33.59 8.30 -0.67
CA LEU A 387 -34.58 7.56 -1.45
C LEU A 387 -35.05 6.29 -0.73
N GLU A 388 -34.17 5.59 0.01
CA GLU A 388 -34.56 4.47 0.89
C GLU A 388 -35.45 4.88 2.08
N ALA A 389 -35.48 6.17 2.44
CA ALA A 389 -36.44 6.69 3.43
C ALA A 389 -37.83 7.00 2.83
N THR A 390 -37.96 7.04 1.50
CA THR A 390 -39.24 7.30 0.80
C THR A 390 -39.73 6.15 -0.07
N SER A 391 -38.93 5.11 -0.29
CA SER A 391 -39.38 3.83 -0.80
C SER A 391 -39.11 2.76 0.24
N GLU A 392 -40.11 2.48 1.10
CA GLU A 392 -40.14 1.24 1.86
C GLU A 392 -39.96 0.07 0.89
N ILE A 393 -38.77 -0.52 0.89
CA ILE A 393 -38.57 -1.88 0.44
C ILE A 393 -39.18 -2.75 1.54
N PRO A 394 -40.28 -3.49 1.32
CA PRO A 394 -40.79 -4.38 2.35
C PRO A 394 -39.89 -5.63 2.39
N ILE A 395 -38.80 -5.55 3.14
CA ILE A 395 -38.02 -6.73 3.52
C ILE A 395 -38.78 -7.42 4.64
N ARG A 396 -39.57 -8.40 4.22
CA ARG A 396 -40.32 -9.37 5.03
C ARG A 396 -39.50 -9.83 6.25
N LYS A 397 -39.88 -9.36 7.44
CA LYS A 397 -39.44 -9.94 8.73
C LYS A 397 -39.78 -11.43 8.73
N LYS A 398 -38.76 -12.28 8.76
CA LYS A 398 -38.91 -13.72 9.01
C LYS A 398 -38.94 -13.91 10.52
N GLY A 399 -40.09 -14.31 11.05
CA GLY A 399 -40.19 -14.89 12.40
C GLY A 399 -41.18 -14.21 13.34
N GLN A 400 -42.48 -14.44 13.13
CA GLN A 400 -43.47 -14.62 14.21
C GLN A 400 -44.80 -15.10 13.61
N GLU A 401 -44.84 -16.34 13.13
CA GLU A 401 -46.10 -17.09 13.08
C GLU A 401 -46.25 -17.86 14.39
N SER A 402 -47.03 -17.31 15.32
CA SER A 402 -47.96 -18.12 16.11
C SER A 402 -48.94 -17.18 16.81
N LYS A 403 -50.23 -17.54 16.74
CA LYS A 403 -51.40 -16.88 17.35
C LYS A 403 -52.08 -15.78 16.54
N TRP A 404 -52.76 -16.19 15.47
CA TRP A 404 -54.05 -15.59 15.12
C TRP A 404 -55.16 -16.56 15.52
N PHE A 405 -55.62 -16.42 16.77
CA PHE A 405 -56.91 -16.91 17.21
C PHE A 405 -57.81 -15.67 17.30
N GLN A 406 -58.90 -15.71 16.53
CA GLN A 406 -60.18 -15.03 16.75
C GLN A 406 -60.18 -13.56 17.23
N LEU A 407 -60.72 -12.67 16.39
CA LEU A 407 -61.96 -11.90 16.63
C LEU A 407 -62.00 -10.68 15.71
N THR A 408 -62.73 -10.82 14.62
CA THR A 408 -63.45 -9.70 14.00
C THR A 408 -64.68 -9.41 14.85
N ASN A 409 -64.82 -8.19 15.38
CA ASN A 409 -65.99 -7.35 15.15
C ASN A 409 -66.07 -6.11 16.08
N ASN A 410 -66.44 -5.02 15.42
CA ASN A 410 -67.33 -3.95 15.87
C ASN A 410 -66.82 -2.78 16.71
N HIS A 411 -66.99 -1.62 16.05
CA HIS A 411 -67.58 -0.37 16.55
C HIS A 411 -66.82 0.52 17.56
N ALA A 412 -66.52 1.71 17.04
CA ALA A 412 -66.90 3.02 17.57
C ALA A 412 -66.17 3.63 18.79
N ALA A 413 -66.06 4.96 18.67
CA ALA A 413 -65.92 5.98 19.71
C ALA A 413 -64.51 6.46 20.10
N ILE A 414 -64.22 7.70 19.67
CA ILE A 414 -63.95 8.90 20.50
C ILE A 414 -62.90 8.74 21.62
N GLY A 415 -61.85 9.58 21.58
CA GLY A 415 -61.05 9.87 22.77
C GLY A 415 -59.76 10.63 22.50
N ASN A 416 -59.67 11.85 23.06
CA ASN A 416 -58.61 12.86 22.98
C ASN A 416 -57.32 12.56 23.79
N CYS A 417 -56.33 13.45 23.55
CA CYS A 417 -55.19 13.90 24.39
C CYS A 417 -53.92 13.04 24.36
N SER A 418 -52.75 13.55 23.93
CA SER A 418 -51.92 14.64 24.49
C SER A 418 -51.29 14.28 25.84
N ILE A 419 -49.98 13.95 25.82
CA ILE A 419 -48.82 14.79 26.24
C ILE A 419 -47.57 14.16 25.66
#